data_AF-A0A7V6HR52-F1
#
_entry.id   AF-A0A7V6HR52-F1
#
_cell.length_a   1.000
_cell.length_b   1.000
_cell.length_c   1.000
_cell.angle_alpha   90.00
_cell.angle_beta   90.00
_cell.angle_gamma   90.00
#
_symmetry.space_group_name_H-M   'P 1'
#
loop_
_entity.id
_entity.type
_entity.pdbx_description
1 polymer ?
#
loop_
_entity_poly.entity_id
_entity_poly.type
_entity_poly.pdbx_seq_one_letter_code
_entity_poly.pdbx_strand_id
1 'polypeptide(L)' 'MVETRSSYLFTEEEKLQIVEDHINNGISIRACATKYNVSSTSLVYWLRSYRELGVEGLKSQIGKHRGPNKGRPKGTFKP' A
#
# COMPACT_ATOMS: atom_id res chain seq x y z
N MET A 1 3.29 20.78 1.05
CA MET A 1 3.58 19.49 1.70
C MET A 1 2.36 18.62 1.49
N VAL A 2 2.46 17.50 0.77
CA VAL A 2 1.33 16.59 0.59
C VAL A 2 1.13 15.84 1.90
N GLU A 3 0.04 16.15 2.61
CA GLU A 3 -0.45 15.37 3.76
C GLU A 3 -0.69 13.94 3.28
N THR A 4 0.28 13.06 3.53
CA THR A 4 0.16 11.64 3.23
C THR A 4 -0.83 11.03 4.22
N ARG A 5 -1.93 10.47 3.72
CA ARG A 5 -2.89 9.68 4.51
C ARG A 5 -2.19 8.49 5.19
N SER A 6 -1.59 8.73 6.34
CA SER A 6 -0.66 7.81 7.04
C SER A 6 -1.34 6.57 7.65
N SER A 7 -2.66 6.41 7.49
CA SER A 7 -3.44 5.32 8.09
C SER A 7 -4.57 4.79 7.20
N TYR A 8 -4.67 5.21 5.94
CA TYR A 8 -5.71 4.69 5.06
C TYR A 8 -5.29 3.33 4.48
N LEU A 9 -6.11 2.31 4.72
CA LEU A 9 -5.94 0.99 4.13
C LEU A 9 -6.65 0.98 2.78
N PHE A 10 -5.87 1.04 1.70
CA PHE A 10 -6.41 0.89 0.35
C PHE A 10 -6.95 -0.52 0.15
N THR A 11 -8.18 -0.62 -0.35
CA THR A 11 -8.77 -1.90 -0.73
C THR A 11 -8.10 -2.45 -1.99
N GLU A 12 -8.39 -3.71 -2.31
CA GLU A 12 -7.86 -4.34 -3.53
C GLU A 12 -8.39 -3.63 -4.78
N GLU A 13 -9.67 -3.26 -4.79
CA GLU A 13 -10.31 -2.56 -5.91
C GLU A 13 -9.69 -1.17 -6.13
N GLU A 14 -9.43 -0.41 -5.06
CA GLU A 14 -8.81 0.90 -5.18
C GLU A 14 -7.40 0.81 -5.77
N LYS A 15 -6.58 -0.15 -5.30
CA LYS A 15 -5.24 -0.35 -5.85
C LYS A 15 -5.28 -0.78 -7.31
N LEU A 16 -6.22 -1.65 -7.65
CA LEU A 16 -6.41 -2.13 -9.02
C LEU A 16 -6.77 -0.96 -9.94
N GLN A 17 -7.74 -0.15 -9.54
CA GLN A 17 -8.14 1.04 -10.29
C GLN A 17 -6.96 1.98 -10.51
N ILE A 18 -6.13 2.22 -9.48
CA ILE A 18 -4.96 3.09 -9.59
C ILE A 18 -3.91 2.52 -10.58
N VAL A 19 -3.67 1.21 -10.52
CA VAL A 19 -2.73 0.52 -11.41
C VAL A 19 -3.24 0.50 -12.85
N GLU A 20 -4.53 0.22 -13.06
CA GLU A 20 -5.14 0.29 -14.39
C GLU A 20 -5.14 1.71 -14.95
N ASP A 21 -5.40 2.73 -14.14
CA ASP A 21 -5.33 4.14 -14.55
C ASP A 21 -3.90 4.49 -15.01
N HIS A 22 -2.87 3.97 -14.32
CA HIS A 22 -1.47 4.13 -14.72
C HIS A 22 -1.16 3.45 -16.07
N ILE A 23 -1.60 2.21 -16.25
CA ILE A 23 -1.30 1.39 -17.44
C ILE A 23 -2.11 1.86 -18.66
N ASN A 24 -3.41 2.12 -18.47
CA ASN A 24 -4.35 2.45 -19.53
C ASN A 24 -4.29 3.93 -19.94
N ASN A 25 -4.18 4.84 -18.97
CA ASN A 25 -4.11 6.28 -19.26
C ASN A 25 -2.66 6.79 -19.40
N GLY A 26 -1.65 5.94 -19.20
CA GLY A 26 -0.24 6.30 -19.31
C GLY A 26 0.19 7.39 -18.30
N ILE A 27 -0.53 7.51 -17.19
CA ILE A 27 -0.31 8.59 -16.22
C ILE A 27 0.97 8.31 -15.46
N SER A 28 1.86 9.29 -15.30
CA SER A 28 3.09 9.09 -14.52
C SER A 28 2.81 8.67 -13.07
N ILE A 29 3.68 7.85 -12.48
CA ILE A 29 3.62 7.42 -11.06
C ILE A 29 3.38 8.60 -10.11
N ARG A 30 4.05 9.73 -10.36
CA ARG A 30 3.89 10.97 -9.58
C ARG A 30 2.49 11.55 -9.69
N ALA A 31 1.92 11.57 -10.89
CA ALA A 31 0.58 12.08 -11.13
C ALA A 31 -0.49 11.17 -10.51
N CYS A 32 -0.35 9.84 -10.62
CA CYS A 32 -1.20 8.88 -9.89
C CYS A 32 -1.06 9.06 -8.37
N ALA A 33 0.17 9.18 -7.86
CA ALA A 33 0.44 9.41 -6.45
C ALA A 33 -0.25 10.67 -5.92
N THR A 34 -0.22 11.77 -6.67
CA THR A 34 -0.91 13.01 -6.31
C THR A 34 -2.43 12.88 -6.43
N LYS A 35 -2.94 12.28 -7.52
CA LYS A 35 -4.39 12.12 -7.79
C LYS A 35 -5.07 11.28 -6.72
N TYR A 36 -4.44 10.17 -6.32
CA TYR A 36 -5.01 9.22 -5.35
C TYR A 36 -4.45 9.40 -3.93
N ASN A 37 -3.62 10.43 -3.72
CA ASN A 37 -2.92 10.70 -2.46
C ASN A 37 -2.18 9.47 -1.92
N VAL A 38 -1.57 8.68 -2.81
CA VAL A 38 -0.81 7.49 -2.45
C VAL A 38 0.69 7.77 -2.45
N SER A 39 1.43 7.07 -1.60
CA SER A 39 2.89 7.09 -1.66
C SER A 39 3.35 6.51 -3.00
N SER A 40 4.26 7.22 -3.67
CA SER A 40 4.92 6.73 -4.89
C SER A 40 5.60 5.38 -4.66
N THR A 41 6.19 5.16 -3.48
CA THR A 41 6.80 3.88 -3.10
C THR A 41 5.76 2.77 -3.03
N SER A 42 4.59 3.04 -2.43
CA SER A 42 3.49 2.07 -2.38
C SER A 42 2.97 1.74 -3.77
N LEU A 43 2.83 2.74 -4.63
CA LEU A 43 2.39 2.57 -6.02
C LEU A 43 3.36 1.71 -6.83
N VAL A 44 4.68 1.97 -6.71
CA VAL A 44 5.72 1.15 -7.35
C VAL A 44 5.64 -0.30 -6.89
N TYR A 45 5.44 -0.53 -5.57
CA TYR A 45 5.27 -1.87 -5.04
C TYR A 45 4.06 -2.58 -5.64
N TRP A 46 2.90 -1.90 -5.69
CA TRP A 46 1.68 -2.44 -6.29
C TRP A 46 1.84 -2.75 -7.79
N LEU A 47 2.48 -1.86 -8.56
CA LEU A 47 2.76 -2.09 -9.98
C LEU A 47 3.66 -3.32 -10.18
N ARG A 48 4.67 -3.50 -9.33
CA ARG A 48 5.57 -4.65 -9.39
C ARG A 48 4.84 -5.94 -9.05
N SER A 49 4.08 -5.96 -7.95
CA SER A 49 3.27 -7.10 -7.55
C SER A 49 2.20 -7.43 -8.60
N TYR A 50 1.59 -6.43 -9.22
CA TYR A 50 0.63 -6.61 -10.30
C TYR A 50 1.27 -7.22 -11.55
N ARG A 51 2.50 -6.82 -11.89
CA ARG A 51 3.23 -7.42 -13.03
C ARG A 51 3.63 -8.87 -12.79
N GLU A 52 3.92 -9.26 -11.54
CA GLU A 52 4.37 -10.61 -11.20
C GLU A 52 3.20 -11.57 -10.91
N LEU A 53 2.14 -11.11 -10.24
CA LEU A 53 1.05 -11.93 -9.72
C LEU A 53 -0.34 -11.47 -10.19
N GLY A 54 -0.43 -10.42 -11.02
CA GLY A 54 -1.70 -9.83 -11.42
C GLY A 54 -2.46 -9.21 -10.25
N VAL A 55 -3.80 -9.30 -10.31
CA VAL A 55 -4.71 -8.80 -9.27
C VAL A 55 -4.39 -9.40 -7.90
N GLU A 56 -3.92 -10.65 -7.85
CA GLU A 56 -3.58 -11.33 -6.60
C GLU A 56 -2.40 -10.68 -5.86
N GLY A 57 -1.50 -9.99 -6.58
CA GLY A 57 -0.41 -9.23 -5.99
C GLY A 57 -0.86 -7.96 -5.26
N LEU A 58 -2.08 -7.47 -5.54
CA LEU A 58 -2.65 -6.28 -4.92
C LEU A 58 -3.42 -6.59 -3.63
N LYS A 59 -3.73 -7.88 -3.38
CA LYS A 59 -4.37 -8.37 -2.16
C LYS A 59 -3.63 -7.85 -0.93
N SER A 60 -4.35 -7.10 -0.09
CA SER A 60 -3.76 -6.52 1.12
C SER A 60 -3.27 -7.60 2.08
N GLN A 61 -1.97 -7.59 2.40
CA GLN A 61 -1.41 -8.41 3.48
C GLN A 61 -1.42 -7.70 4.84
N ILE A 62 -1.85 -6.43 4.89
CA ILE A 62 -2.09 -5.73 6.16
C ILE A 62 -3.21 -6.49 6.89
N GLY A 63 -2.84 -7.16 7.98
CA GLY A 63 -3.74 -7.91 8.84
C GLY A 63 -3.22 -9.29 9.24
N LYS A 64 -2.36 -9.92 8.43
CA LYS A 64 -1.97 -11.33 8.67
C LYS A 64 -0.84 -11.51 9.69
N HIS A 65 -0.03 -10.48 9.96
CA HIS A 65 1.16 -10.58 10.81
C HIS A 65 1.07 -9.89 12.17
N ARG A 66 -0.09 -9.32 12.56
CA ARG A 66 -0.30 -8.88 13.93
C ARG A 66 -1.07 -9.93 14.71
N GLY A 67 -0.45 -11.10 14.87
CA GLY A 67 -0.88 -12.05 15.89
C GLY A 67 -0.84 -11.38 17.28
N PRO A 68 -1.67 -11.82 18.23
CA PRO A 68 -1.89 -11.15 19.54
C PRO A 68 -0.69 -11.17 20.51
N ASN A 69 0.57 -11.15 20.03
CA ASN A 69 1.80 -11.10 20.84
C ASN A 69 3.03 -10.53 20.10
N LYS A 70 2.89 -9.89 18.93
CA LYS A 70 4.02 -9.30 18.15
C LYS A 70 4.16 -7.77 18.30
N GLY A 71 3.68 -7.20 19.41
CA GLY A 71 4.07 -5.86 19.82
C GLY A 71 5.45 -5.89 20.48
N ARG A 72 6.15 -4.74 20.51
CA ARG A 72 7.34 -4.58 21.36
C ARG A 72 6.98 -5.11 22.76
N PRO A 73 7.67 -6.14 23.29
CA PRO A 73 7.36 -6.65 24.61
C PRO A 73 7.41 -5.45 25.57
N LYS A 74 6.36 -5.27 26.37
CA LYS A 74 6.38 -4.27 27.43
C LYS A 74 7.52 -4.69 28.34
N GLY A 75 8.65 -3.98 28.22
CA GLY A 75 9.83 -4.27 29.02
C GLY A 75 9.39 -4.28 30.47
N THR A 76 9.41 -5.46 31.09
CA THR A 76 9.25 -5.58 32.53
C THR A 76 10.53 -5.04 33.12
N PHE A 77 10.57 -3.72 33.35
CA PHE A 77 11.60 -3.12 34.18
C PHE A 77 11.41 -3.71 35.58
N LYS A 78 12.26 -4.69 35.91
CA LYS A 78 12.33 -5.27 37.25
C LYS A 78 13.31 -4.40 38.04
N PRO A 79 12.96 -3.95 39.27
CA PRO A 79 13.80 -3.06 40.08
C PRO A 79 15.13 -3.71 40.47
#